data_AF-A0A075FZ41-F1
#
_entry.id   AF-A0A075FZ41-F1
#
_cell.length_a   1.000
_cell.length_b   1.000
_cell.length_c   1.000
_cell.angle_alpha   90.00
_cell.angle_beta   90.00
_cell.angle_gamma   90.00
#
_symmetry.space_group_name_H-M   'P 1'
#
loop_
_entity.id
_entity.type
_entity.pdbx_description
1 polymer ?
#
loop_
_entity_poly.entity_id
_entity_poly.type
_entity_poly.pdbx_seq_one_letter_code
_entity_poly.pdbx_strand_id
1 'polypeptide(L)'
;MVNQIVLLMAKELKKASKKNEAPIWARLADLAIKPSSARRVVNLTKIDKITKDNDALFVPGKVLGTGNMTHKITLCSFSISTVADKKNNSSWRKCIEIH
;
A
#
# COMPACT_ATOMS: atom_id res chain seq x y z
N MET A 1 14.19 1.50 -17.44
CA MET A 1 13.12 2.35 -18.01
C MET A 1 12.30 2.89 -16.85
N VAL A 2 12.19 4.22 -16.69
CA VAL A 2 11.42 4.81 -15.59
C VAL A 2 9.94 4.68 -15.93
N ASN A 3 9.16 4.07 -15.04
CA ASN A 3 7.72 3.90 -15.27
C ASN A 3 7.03 5.29 -15.18
N GLN A 4 6.54 5.77 -16.31
CA GLN A 4 5.90 7.09 -16.44
C GLN A 4 4.63 7.21 -15.58
N ILE A 5 3.93 6.10 -15.34
CA ILE A 5 2.73 6.05 -14.52
C ILE A 5 3.08 6.32 -13.04
N VAL A 6 4.15 5.71 -12.54
CA VAL A 6 4.65 5.92 -11.17
C VAL A 6 5.07 7.37 -10.94
N LEU A 7 5.66 8.03 -11.95
CA LEU A 7 6.00 9.44 -11.87
C LEU A 7 4.78 10.34 -11.78
N LEU A 8 3.73 10.05 -12.56
CA LEU A 8 2.47 10.79 -12.51
C LEU A 8 1.78 10.61 -11.16
N MET A 9 1.73 9.38 -10.65
CA MET A 9 1.23 9.07 -9.32
C MET A 9 1.97 9.86 -8.23
N ALA A 10 3.30 9.86 -8.26
CA ALA A 10 4.09 10.57 -7.26
C ALA A 10 3.83 12.09 -7.31
N LYS A 11 3.57 12.66 -8.50
CA LYS A 11 3.15 14.06 -8.65
C LYS A 11 1.77 14.31 -8.01
N GLU A 12 0.79 13.45 -8.26
CA GLU A 12 -0.54 13.53 -7.68
C GLU A 12 -0.49 13.42 -6.14
N LEU A 13 0.28 12.49 -5.60
CA LEU A 13 0.52 12.35 -4.16
C LEU A 13 1.17 13.60 -3.56
N LYS A 14 2.14 14.23 -4.25
CA LYS A 14 2.74 15.49 -3.79
C LYS A 14 1.73 16.65 -3.82
N LYS A 15 0.84 16.72 -4.82
CA LYS A 15 -0.25 17.71 -4.83
C LYS A 15 -1.23 17.48 -3.68
N ALA A 16 -1.63 16.23 -3.44
CA ALA A 16 -2.50 15.86 -2.33
C ALA A 16 -1.88 16.20 -0.97
N SER A 17 -0.55 16.05 -0.83
CA SER A 17 0.19 16.47 0.37
C SER A 17 0.03 17.96 0.63
N LYS A 18 0.22 18.79 -0.40
CA LYS A 18 0.10 20.26 -0.30
C LYS A 18 -1.34 20.69 -0.04
N LYS A 19 -2.31 20.05 -0.72
CA LYS A 19 -3.74 20.39 -0.61
C LYS A 19 -4.34 20.04 0.76
N ASN A 20 -3.93 18.92 1.34
CA ASN A 20 -4.48 18.42 2.61
C ASN A 20 -3.55 18.69 3.80
N GLU A 21 -2.46 19.46 3.62
CA GLU A 21 -1.44 19.73 4.64
C GLU A 21 -0.92 18.47 5.34
N ALA A 22 -0.90 17.36 4.61
CA ALA A 22 -0.62 16.03 5.14
C ALA A 22 0.73 15.54 4.58
N PRO A 23 1.83 15.67 5.33
CA PRO A 23 3.20 15.34 4.85
C PRO A 23 3.39 13.86 4.55
N ILE A 24 2.50 13.00 5.05
CA ILE A 24 2.48 11.56 4.75
C ILE A 24 2.41 11.30 3.24
N TRP A 25 1.64 12.09 2.48
CA TRP A 25 1.51 11.90 1.03
C TRP A 25 2.78 12.24 0.26
N ALA A 26 3.52 13.28 0.68
CA ALA A 26 4.82 13.60 0.12
C ALA A 26 5.82 12.45 0.39
N ARG A 27 5.80 11.88 1.60
CA ARG A 27 6.63 10.73 1.94
C ARG A 27 6.28 9.50 1.10
N LEU A 28 5.00 9.24 0.87
CA LEU A 28 4.55 8.14 0.01
C LEU A 28 4.99 8.34 -1.44
N ALA A 29 4.92 9.57 -1.96
CA ALA A 29 5.43 9.90 -3.30
C ALA A 29 6.93 9.60 -3.43
N ASP A 30 7.74 9.99 -2.45
CA ASP A 30 9.18 9.72 -2.49
C ASP A 30 9.49 8.21 -2.38
N LEU A 31 8.65 7.44 -1.67
CA LEU A 31 8.77 5.98 -1.62
C LEU A 31 8.29 5.30 -2.91
N ALA A 32 7.33 5.89 -3.64
CA ALA A 32 6.83 5.36 -4.91
C ALA A 32 7.90 5.40 -6.01
N ILE A 33 8.71 6.46 -6.05
CA ILE A 33 9.77 6.67 -7.05
C ILE A 33 10.98 5.74 -6.83
N LYS A 34 11.11 5.14 -5.64
CA LYS A 34 12.21 4.22 -5.35
C LYS A 34 12.17 2.98 -6.25
N PRO A 35 13.35 2.43 -6.62
CA PRO A 35 13.42 1.19 -7.40
C PRO A 35 12.73 0.05 -6.66
N SER A 36 12.24 -0.94 -7.41
CA SER A 36 11.48 -2.07 -6.86
C SER A 36 12.21 -2.83 -5.76
N SER A 37 13.53 -2.99 -5.88
CA SER A 37 14.41 -3.61 -4.87
C SER A 37 14.45 -2.86 -3.54
N ALA A 38 14.22 -1.55 -3.55
CA ALA A 38 14.20 -0.71 -2.35
C ALA A 38 12.79 -0.52 -1.77
N ARG A 39 11.75 -1.05 -2.43
CA ARG A 39 10.37 -0.98 -1.94
C ARG A 39 10.15 -2.08 -0.90
N ARG A 40 9.37 -1.75 0.14
CA ARG A 40 9.11 -2.68 1.25
C ARG A 40 8.22 -3.83 0.77
N VAL A 41 8.53 -5.03 1.26
CA VAL A 41 7.69 -6.21 1.05
C VAL A 41 7.13 -6.63 2.42
N VAL A 42 5.80 -6.77 2.51
CA VAL A 42 5.12 -7.03 3.77
C VAL A 42 4.19 -8.23 3.62
N ASN A 43 4.25 -9.16 4.57
CA ASN A 43 3.36 -10.31 4.64
C ASN A 43 2.09 -9.97 5.42
N LEU A 44 0.97 -10.62 5.08
CA LEU A 44 -0.29 -10.49 5.83
C LEU A 44 -0.12 -10.78 7.33
N THR A 45 0.69 -11.78 7.72
CA THR A 45 0.98 -12.04 9.15
C THR A 45 1.54 -10.82 9.89
N LYS A 46 2.35 -9.99 9.21
CA LYS A 46 2.93 -8.80 9.82
C LYS A 46 1.90 -7.69 9.96
N ILE A 47 0.99 -7.59 8.99
CA ILE A 47 -0.12 -6.63 9.02
C ILE A 47 -1.07 -6.98 10.16
N ASP A 48 -1.52 -8.23 10.22
CA ASP A 48 -2.40 -8.74 11.27
C ASP A 48 -1.87 -8.51 12.69
N LYS A 49 -0.55 -8.59 12.90
CA LYS A 49 0.06 -8.35 14.22
C LYS A 49 0.11 -6.87 14.64
N ILE A 50 0.10 -5.94 13.69
CA ILE A 50 0.28 -4.50 13.96
C ILE A 50 -1.02 -3.71 13.87
N THR A 51 -2.00 -4.21 13.12
CA THR A 51 -3.29 -3.55 12.92
C THR A 51 -4.33 -4.05 13.91
N LYS A 52 -5.40 -3.27 14.06
CA LYS A 52 -6.59 -3.63 14.83
C LYS A 52 -7.82 -3.61 13.90
N ASP A 53 -8.95 -4.09 14.40
CA ASP A 53 -10.20 -4.08 13.63
C ASP A 53 -10.60 -2.64 13.23
N ASN A 54 -11.01 -2.49 11.98
CA ASN A 54 -11.32 -1.25 11.24
C ASN A 54 -10.16 -0.26 11.03
N ASP A 55 -8.92 -0.69 11.21
CA ASP A 55 -7.75 0.17 10.96
C ASP A 55 -7.48 0.39 9.46
N ALA A 56 -6.85 1.50 9.13
CA ALA A 56 -6.50 1.87 7.76
C ALA A 56 -4.98 1.92 7.58
N LEU A 57 -4.44 1.01 6.77
CA LEU A 57 -3.01 0.86 6.54
C LEU A 57 -2.63 1.12 5.08
N PHE A 58 -1.57 1.91 4.89
CA PHE A 58 -0.91 2.06 3.59
C PHE A 58 0.47 1.41 3.59
N VAL A 59 0.69 0.46 2.68
CA VAL A 59 1.98 -0.20 2.46
C VAL A 59 2.67 0.39 1.22
N PRO A 60 3.77 1.15 1.38
CA PRO A 60 4.52 1.74 0.26
C PRO A 60 5.41 0.70 -0.43
N GLY A 61 4.79 -0.33 -1.00
CA GLY A 61 5.46 -1.46 -1.63
C GLY A 61 4.52 -2.63 -1.90
N LYS A 62 5.05 -3.85 -1.84
CA LYS A 62 4.33 -5.07 -2.21
C LYS A 62 3.79 -5.80 -1.00
N VAL A 63 2.53 -6.22 -1.05
CA VAL A 63 1.92 -7.11 -0.05
C VAL A 63 1.93 -8.55 -0.55
N LEU A 64 2.36 -9.48 0.30
CA LEU A 64 2.41 -10.91 0.02
C LEU A 64 1.40 -11.68 0.89
N GLY A 65 0.81 -12.73 0.30
CA GLY A 65 -0.27 -13.52 0.89
C GLY A 65 0.15 -14.55 1.94
N THR A 66 1.30 -14.38 2.59
CA THR A 66 1.77 -15.30 3.63
C THR A 66 1.06 -14.99 4.95
N GLY A 67 0.39 -16.00 5.52
CA GLY A 67 -0.45 -15.87 6.71
C GLY A 67 -1.94 -15.67 6.42
N ASN A 68 -2.67 -15.37 7.48
CA ASN A 68 -4.11 -15.11 7.50
C ASN A 68 -4.36 -13.77 8.22
N MET A 69 -5.44 -13.10 7.82
CA MET A 69 -5.96 -11.90 8.50
C MET A 69 -7.11 -12.35 9.39
N THR A 70 -7.10 -11.91 10.64
CA THR A 70 -8.10 -12.30 11.66
C THR A 70 -9.22 -11.25 11.83
N HIS A 71 -8.96 -10.01 11.44
CA HIS A 71 -9.84 -8.87 11.67
C HIS A 71 -9.98 -8.01 10.41
N LYS A 72 -11.02 -7.18 10.35
CA LYS A 72 -11.34 -6.37 9.17
C LYS A 72 -10.47 -5.13 9.12
N ILE A 73 -9.68 -4.94 8.06
CA ILE A 73 -8.91 -3.70 7.86
C ILE A 73 -9.13 -3.10 6.48
N THR A 74 -8.76 -1.84 6.33
CA THR A 74 -8.62 -1.19 5.05
C THR A 74 -7.14 -1.17 4.66
N LEU A 75 -6.79 -1.86 3.58
CA LEU A 75 -5.40 -1.97 3.12
C LEU A 75 -5.23 -1.36 1.73
N CYS A 76 -4.28 -0.43 1.65
CA CYS A 76 -3.80 0.19 0.42
C CYS A 76 -2.35 -0.21 0.19
N SER A 77 -1.96 -0.52 -1.05
CA SER A 77 -0.56 -0.73 -1.39
C SER A 77 -0.29 -0.43 -2.86
N PHE A 78 0.99 -0.32 -3.24
CA PHE A 78 1.37 -0.14 -4.64
C PHE A 78 1.21 -1.43 -5.46
N SER A 79 1.32 -2.59 -4.83
CA SER A 79 1.14 -3.87 -5.53
C SER A 79 0.76 -4.98 -4.57
N ILE A 80 -0.17 -5.84 -4.98
CA ILE A 80 -0.60 -6.98 -4.18
C ILE A 80 -0.25 -8.26 -4.93
N SER A 81 0.27 -9.28 -4.23
CA SER A 81 0.50 -10.58 -4.87
C SER A 81 -0.84 -11.25 -5.20
N THR A 82 -0.88 -12.00 -6.28
CA THR A 82 -2.08 -12.77 -6.69
C THR A 82 -2.59 -13.69 -5.57
N VAL A 83 -1.68 -14.24 -4.76
CA VAL A 83 -2.03 -15.07 -3.60
C VAL A 83 -2.68 -14.25 -2.49
N ALA A 84 -2.20 -13.03 -2.21
CA ALA A 84 -2.83 -12.13 -1.24
C ALA A 84 -4.21 -11.66 -1.72
N ASP A 85 -4.32 -11.33 -3.00
CA ASP A 85 -5.57 -10.86 -3.63
C ASP A 85 -6.63 -11.97 -3.62
N LYS A 86 -6.24 -13.23 -3.88
CA LYS A 86 -7.13 -14.40 -3.73
C LYS A 86 -7.58 -14.65 -2.29
N LYS A 87 -6.78 -14.27 -1.29
CA LYS A 87 -7.11 -14.41 0.14
C LYS A 87 -8.00 -13.28 0.66
N ASN A 88 -8.45 -12.38 -0.20
CA ASN A 88 -9.32 -11.25 0.13
C ASN A 88 -10.78 -11.66 0.50
N ASN A 89 -10.96 -12.82 1.13
CA ASN A 89 -12.24 -13.36 1.61
C ASN A 89 -12.82 -12.51 2.76
N SER A 90 -13.31 -11.30 2.43
CA SER A 90 -14.09 -10.42 3.30
C SER A 90 -13.36 -9.85 4.53
N SER A 91 -12.10 -10.23 4.73
CA SER A 91 -11.30 -9.87 5.91
C SER A 91 -10.57 -8.54 5.74
N TRP A 92 -10.52 -7.95 4.55
CA TRP A 92 -10.00 -6.61 4.37
C TRP A 92 -10.60 -5.97 3.12
N ARG A 93 -10.58 -4.64 3.06
CA ARG A 93 -11.00 -3.88 1.88
C ARG A 93 -9.75 -3.40 1.15
N LYS A 94 -9.67 -3.69 -0.15
CA LYS A 94 -8.64 -3.15 -1.05
C LYS A 94 -9.04 -1.74 -1.42
N CYS A 95 -8.33 -0.76 -0.88
CA CYS A 95 -8.76 0.64 -1.01
C CYS A 95 -8.16 1.41 -2.17
N ILE A 96 -7.34 0.80 -3.04
CA ILE A 96 -6.96 1.20 -4.41
C ILE A 96 -5.58 0.56 -4.70
N GLU A 97 -5.45 -0.06 -5.87
CA GLU A 97 -4.15 -0.44 -6.43
C GLU A 97 -3.70 0.71 -7.32
N ILE A 98 -2.86 1.59 -6.80
CA ILE A 98 -2.34 2.69 -7.60
C ILE A 98 -1.28 2.07 -8.53
N HIS A 99 -1.64 1.85 -9.80
CA HIS A 99 -0.75 1.36 -10.86
C HIS A 99 0.15 2.48 -11.35
#